data_AF-A0A426ZZV1-F1
#
_entry.id   AF-A0A426ZZV1-F1
#
_cell.length_a   1.000
_cell.length_b   1.000
_cell.length_c   1.000
_cell.angle_alpha   90.00
_cell.angle_beta   90.00
_cell.angle_gamma   90.00
#
_symmetry.space_group_name_H-M   'P 1'
#
loop_
_entity.id
_entity.type
_entity.pdbx_description
1 polymer ?
#
loop_
_entity_poly.entity_id
_entity_poly.type
_entity_poly.pdbx_seq_one_letter_code
_entity_poly.pdbx_strand_id
1 'polypeptide(L)' 'MASAASSSAPGVATADAPPLEVPPWLKSLPLAPEFHPTLQEFQDPIAYILKIEKEAAAYGICKIVPPLPP' A
#
# COMPACT_ATOMS: atom_id res chain seq x y z
N MET A 1 -30.17 -35.50 35.38
CA MET A 1 -28.70 -35.43 35.25
C MET A 1 -28.33 -35.58 33.77
N ALA A 2 -27.20 -34.97 33.35
CA ALA A 2 -26.67 -34.79 31.99
C ALA A 2 -27.31 -33.61 31.21
N SER A 3 -26.99 -32.35 31.53
CA SER A 3 -25.77 -31.56 31.23
C SER A 3 -25.68 -31.10 29.78
N ALA A 4 -25.97 -29.81 29.56
CA ALA A 4 -25.82 -29.09 28.31
C ALA A 4 -24.35 -28.73 28.07
N ALA A 5 -23.83 -29.02 26.88
CA ALA A 5 -22.51 -28.55 26.46
C ALA A 5 -22.66 -27.17 25.82
N SER A 6 -22.32 -26.12 26.57
CA SER A 6 -22.05 -24.80 26.01
C SER A 6 -20.79 -24.89 25.15
N SER A 7 -20.93 -24.86 23.83
CA SER A 7 -19.79 -24.67 22.92
C SER A 7 -19.29 -23.23 23.05
N SER A 8 -18.34 -23.01 23.96
CA SER A 8 -17.47 -21.85 23.91
C SER A 8 -16.52 -22.02 22.74
N ALA A 9 -16.75 -21.26 21.66
CA ALA A 9 -15.73 -21.07 20.63
C ALA A 9 -14.51 -20.40 21.29
N PRO A 10 -13.29 -20.95 21.19
CA PRO A 10 -12.13 -20.22 21.63
C PRO A 10 -11.83 -19.18 20.55
N GLY A 11 -12.12 -17.92 20.86
CA GLY A 11 -11.39 -16.82 20.25
C GLY A 11 -9.94 -16.90 20.70
N VAL A 12 -9.01 -16.75 19.77
CA VAL A 12 -7.77 -15.95 19.87
C VAL A 12 -7.25 -15.86 18.44
N ALA A 13 -7.38 -14.71 17.80
CA ALA A 13 -6.47 -14.34 16.72
C ALA A 13 -5.09 -14.15 17.38
N THR A 14 -4.29 -15.20 17.38
CA THR A 14 -2.93 -15.15 17.91
C THR A 14 -2.14 -14.22 17.00
N ALA A 15 -1.62 -13.14 17.57
CA ALA A 15 -0.70 -12.18 16.96
C ALA A 15 0.69 -12.78 16.67
N ASP A 16 0.75 -14.09 16.41
CA ASP A 16 1.97 -14.89 16.27
C ASP A 16 1.87 -15.77 15.01
N ALA A 17 1.35 -15.19 13.93
CA ALA A 17 1.63 -15.74 12.62
C ALA A 17 3.15 -15.60 12.40
N PRO A 18 3.87 -16.68 12.06
CA PRO A 18 5.29 -16.56 11.74
C PRO A 18 5.45 -15.49 10.66
N PRO A 19 6.50 -14.64 10.73
CA PRO A 19 6.72 -13.61 9.72
C PRO A 19 6.66 -14.27 8.35
N LEU A 20 5.70 -13.86 7.51
CA LEU A 20 5.63 -14.36 6.15
C LEU A 20 6.94 -13.98 5.47
N GLU A 21 7.79 -14.98 5.23
CA GLU A 21 9.09 -14.76 4.63
C GLU A 21 8.89 -14.20 3.22
N VAL A 22 9.19 -12.92 3.03
CA VAL A 22 9.10 -12.24 1.74
C VAL A 22 10.04 -12.95 0.76
N PRO A 23 9.52 -13.54 -0.34
CA PRO A 23 10.35 -14.27 -1.29
C PRO A 23 11.47 -13.38 -1.88
N PRO A 24 12.66 -13.93 -2.19
CA PRO A 24 13.77 -13.14 -2.73
C PRO A 24 13.40 -12.35 -4.01
N TRP A 25 12.58 -12.94 -4.90
CA TRP A 25 12.15 -12.29 -6.14
C TRP A 25 11.33 -11.01 -5.89
N LEU A 26 10.57 -10.97 -4.79
CA LEU A 26 9.73 -9.82 -4.43
C LEU A 26 10.59 -8.64 -3.95
N LYS A 27 11.72 -8.93 -3.27
CA LYS A 27 12.70 -7.91 -2.84
C LYS A 27 13.50 -7.33 -4.00
N SER A 28 13.61 -8.05 -5.11
CA SER A 28 14.35 -7.62 -6.31
C SER A 28 13.46 -6.97 -7.37
N LEU A 29 12.16 -6.81 -7.13
CA LEU A 29 11.28 -6.14 -8.10
C LEU A 29 11.72 -4.67 -8.28
N PRO A 30 11.75 -4.17 -9.53
CA PRO A 30 12.05 -2.77 -9.78
C PRO A 30 10.96 -1.89 -9.16
N LEU A 31 11.38 -0.77 -8.59
CA LEU A 31 10.46 0.22 -8.04
C LEU A 31 9.83 1.04 -9.17
N ALA A 32 8.56 1.36 -8.98
CA ALA A 32 7.87 2.34 -9.80
C ALA A 32 8.39 3.77 -9.48
N PRO A 33 8.28 4.72 -10.42
CA PRO A 33 8.68 6.10 -10.17
C PRO A 33 7.84 6.73 -9.07
N GLU A 34 8.49 7.63 -8.33
CA GLU A 34 7.93 8.34 -7.20
C GLU A 34 8.00 9.85 -7.44
N PHE A 35 6.84 10.50 -7.41
CA PHE A 35 6.69 11.92 -7.72
C PHE A 35 6.32 12.71 -6.45
N HIS A 36 6.94 13.86 -6.29
CA HIS A 36 6.75 14.77 -5.15
C HIS A 36 6.29 16.15 -5.67
N PRO A 37 5.00 16.33 -5.96
CA PRO A 37 4.47 17.61 -6.41
C PRO A 37 4.69 18.72 -5.38
N THR A 38 4.94 19.92 -5.86
CA THR A 38 4.84 21.14 -5.06
C THR A 38 3.39 21.41 -4.66
N LEU A 39 3.17 22.27 -3.65
CA LEU A 39 1.82 22.68 -3.23
C LEU A 39 0.98 23.23 -4.39
N GLN A 40 1.60 23.98 -5.32
CA GLN A 40 0.92 24.55 -6.49
C GLN A 40 0.52 23.47 -7.49
N GLU A 41 1.41 22.53 -7.79
CA GLU A 41 1.12 21.42 -8.69
C GLU A 41 0.04 20.49 -8.14
N PHE A 42 0.01 20.32 -6.82
CA PHE A 42 -0.99 19.50 -6.16
C PHE A 42 -2.40 20.11 -6.16
N GLN A 43 -2.54 21.42 -6.47
CA GLN A 43 -3.85 22.06 -6.60
C GLN A 43 -4.62 21.57 -7.84
N ASP A 44 -3.92 21.18 -8.92
CA ASP A 44 -4.53 20.65 -10.14
C ASP A 44 -3.99 19.24 -10.43
N PRO A 45 -4.60 18.20 -9.84
CA PRO A 45 -4.10 16.84 -9.96
C PRO A 45 -4.20 16.31 -11.39
N ILE A 46 -5.18 16.74 -12.19
CA ILE A 46 -5.33 16.27 -13.57
C ILE A 46 -4.19 16.85 -14.43
N ALA A 47 -3.90 18.14 -14.31
CA ALA A 47 -2.77 18.75 -14.98
C ALA A 47 -1.43 18.11 -14.57
N TYR A 48 -1.28 17.79 -13.27
CA TYR A 48 -0.07 17.13 -12.79
C TYR A 48 0.09 15.71 -13.34
N ILE A 49 -0.99 14.91 -13.37
CA ILE A 49 -0.97 13.57 -13.97
C ILE A 49 -0.58 13.64 -15.44
N LEU A 50 -1.16 14.58 -16.21
CA LEU A 50 -0.83 14.78 -17.62
C LEU A 50 0.64 15.23 -17.81
N LYS A 51 1.18 16.02 -16.88
CA LYS A 51 2.60 16.42 -16.88
C LYS A 51 3.55 15.22 -16.72
N ILE A 52 3.22 14.27 -15.84
CA ILE A 52 4.07 13.10 -15.54
C ILE A 52 3.75 11.87 -16.41
N GLU A 53 2.66 11.89 -17.17
CA GLU A 53 2.12 10.75 -17.93
C GLU A 53 3.19 10.03 -18.75
N LYS A 54 3.95 10.79 -19.56
CA LYS A 54 4.95 10.20 -20.46
C LYS A 54 6.01 9.37 -19.73
N GLU A 55 6.40 9.78 -18.53
CA GLU A 55 7.38 9.06 -17.71
C GLU A 55 6.72 7.89 -16.96
N ALA A 56 5.57 8.13 -16.32
CA ALA A 56 4.85 7.14 -15.53
C ALA A 56 4.29 5.99 -16.40
N ALA A 57 3.86 6.28 -17.62
CA ALA A 57 3.26 5.30 -18.54
C ALA A 57 4.24 4.17 -18.91
N ALA A 58 5.55 4.41 -18.88
CA ALA A 58 6.55 3.38 -19.13
C ALA A 58 6.54 2.26 -18.07
N TYR A 59 6.02 2.53 -16.86
CA TYR A 59 5.97 1.60 -15.74
C TYR A 59 4.56 1.04 -15.49
N GLY A 60 3.52 1.68 -16.03
CA GLY A 60 2.10 1.32 -15.82
C GLY A 60 1.53 1.75 -14.47
N ILE A 61 2.37 1.91 -13.44
CA ILE A 61 2.00 2.46 -12.12
C ILE A 61 3.05 3.48 -11.66
N CYS A 62 2.65 4.42 -10.81
CA CYS A 62 3.55 5.34 -10.11
C CYS A 62 3.02 5.66 -8.71
N LYS A 63 3.89 6.18 -7.84
CA LYS A 63 3.51 6.71 -6.52
C LYS A 63 3.60 8.23 -6.55
N ILE A 64 2.58 8.91 -6.03
CA ILE A 64 2.59 10.36 -5.82
C ILE A 64 2.53 10.60 -4.32
N VAL A 65 3.55 11.28 -3.77
CA VAL A 65 3.60 11.65 -2.35
C VAL A 65 3.12 13.10 -2.22
N PRO A 66 2.00 13.37 -1.53
CA PRO A 66 1.50 14.72 -1.34
C PRO A 66 2.52 15.63 -0.63
N PRO A 67 2.56 16.93 -0.94
CA PRO A 67 3.39 17.89 -0.21
C PRO A 67 2.94 18.01 1.25
N LEU A 68 3.90 18.27 2.14
CA LEU A 68 3.58 18.56 3.54
C LEU A 68 2.86 19.92 3.66
N PRO A 69 1.89 20.05 4.57
CA PRO A 69 1.31 21.35 4.91
C PRO A 69 2.39 22.32 5.42
N PRO A 70 2.22 23.63 5.21
CA PRO A 70 3.07 24.66 5.80
C PRO A 70 2.93 24.76 7.33
#